data_AF-R9BXT0-F1
#
_entry.id   AF-R9BXT0-F1
#
_cell.length_a   1.000
_cell.length_b   1.000
_cell.length_c   1.000
_cell.angle_alpha   90.00
_cell.angle_beta   90.00
_cell.angle_gamma   90.00
#
_symmetry.space_group_name_H-M   'P 1'
#
loop_
_entity.id
_entity.type
_entity.pdbx_description
1 polymer ?
#
loop_
_entity_poly.entity_id
_entity_poly.type
_entity_poly.pdbx_seq_one_letter_code
_entity_poly.pdbx_strand_id
1 'polypeptide(L)'
;VHEGDMAPAQCPVCKVGADKFVEQSADLAWADEHRVGVAKDVDPRVMEGLQANFVGECTEVGMYLAMSRQADREGFPEVAEAYKRIAFEEAEHAAKFA
;
A
#
# COMPACT_ATOMS: atom_id res chain seq x y z
N VAL A 1 15.03 23.10 -12.54
CA VAL A 1 16.24 23.37 -11.74
C VAL A 1 16.83 24.68 -12.24
N HIS A 2 17.20 25.59 -11.35
CA HIS A 2 17.90 26.83 -11.67
C HIS A 2 19.29 26.73 -11.04
N GLU A 3 20.34 27.08 -11.78
CA GLU A 3 21.72 27.05 -11.31
C GLU A 3 22.21 28.49 -11.11
N GLY A 4 22.60 28.84 -9.88
CA GLY A 4 23.06 30.18 -9.50
C GLY A 4 23.00 30.41 -7.98
N ASP A 5 23.64 31.48 -7.51
CA ASP A 5 23.78 31.79 -6.07
C ASP A 5 22.47 32.23 -5.40
N MET A 6 21.44 32.60 -6.18
CA MET A 6 20.14 33.07 -5.68
C MET A 6 18.99 32.54 -6.53
N ALA A 7 17.83 32.31 -5.90
CA ALA A 7 16.61 31.96 -6.61
C ALA A 7 16.14 33.10 -7.55
N PRO A 8 15.64 32.79 -8.76
CA PRO A 8 15.19 33.80 -9.70
C PRO A 8 13.91 34.49 -9.18
N ALA A 9 13.74 35.77 -9.50
CA ALA A 9 12.59 36.57 -9.04
C ALA A 9 11.23 35.97 -9.44
N GLN A 10 11.17 35.34 -10.62
CA GLN A 10 10.01 34.57 -11.09
C GLN A 10 10.47 33.33 -11.86
N CYS A 11 9.79 32.21 -11.65
CA CYS A 11 10.01 31.01 -12.46
C CYS A 11 9.59 31.23 -13.92
N PRO A 12 10.44 30.96 -14.93
CA PRO A 12 10.08 31.17 -16.33
C PRO A 12 8.99 30.22 -16.86
N VAL A 13 8.73 29.11 -16.15
CA VAL A 13 7.74 28.10 -16.55
C VAL A 13 6.37 28.40 -15.95
N CYS A 14 6.29 28.53 -14.62
CA CYS A 14 5.02 28.68 -13.91
C CYS A 14 4.80 30.06 -13.28
N LYS A 15 5.76 31.00 -13.41
CA LYS A 15 5.68 32.40 -12.95
C LYS A 15 5.47 32.61 -11.46
N VAL A 16 5.60 31.57 -10.64
CA VAL A 16 5.64 31.69 -9.18
C VAL A 16 6.87 32.48 -8.73
N GLY A 17 6.76 33.15 -7.59
CA GLY A 17 7.84 33.94 -7.01
C GLY A 17 9.00 33.09 -6.48
N ALA A 18 10.09 33.77 -6.13
CA ALA A 18 11.28 33.16 -5.53
C ALA A 18 10.98 32.39 -4.23
N ASP A 19 9.87 32.69 -3.55
CA ASP A 19 9.41 32.05 -2.31
C ASP A 19 9.07 30.56 -2.47
N LYS A 20 8.90 30.08 -3.71
CA LYS A 20 8.60 28.67 -4.01
C LYS A 20 9.83 27.86 -4.44
N PHE A 21 11.01 28.47 -4.51
CA PHE A 21 12.24 27.74 -4.79
C PHE A 21 12.79 27.10 -3.51
N VAL A 22 13.18 25.84 -3.61
CA VAL A 22 13.85 25.09 -2.55
C VAL A 22 15.26 24.77 -3.03
N GLU A 23 16.26 25.02 -2.18
CA GLU A 23 17.66 24.70 -2.47
C GLU A 23 17.82 23.19 -2.67
N GLN A 24 18.47 22.77 -3.76
CA GLN A 24 18.82 21.37 -3.96
C GLN A 24 20.09 21.06 -3.17
N SER A 25 19.92 20.46 -1.99
CA SER A 25 21.01 19.82 -1.24
C SER A 25 21.52 18.56 -1.94
N ALA A 26 22.70 18.07 -1.55
CA ALA A 26 23.21 16.77 -2.00
C ALA A 26 22.28 15.60 -1.64
N ASP A 27 21.46 15.75 -0.60
CA ASP A 27 20.40 14.82 -0.25
C ASP A 27 19.19 14.99 -1.18
N LEU A 28 18.81 13.90 -1.85
CA LEU A 28 17.67 13.86 -2.77
C LEU A 28 16.35 13.95 -1.98
N ALA A 29 15.74 15.14 -1.95
CA ALA A 29 14.38 15.32 -1.47
C ALA A 29 13.40 15.18 -2.65
N TRP A 30 12.56 14.14 -2.63
CA TRP A 30 11.51 13.94 -3.61
C TRP A 30 10.26 14.75 -3.23
N ALA A 31 9.51 15.23 -4.24
CA ALA A 31 8.27 15.96 -4.01
C ALA A 31 7.18 15.08 -3.36
N ASP A 32 7.26 13.76 -3.57
CA ASP A 32 6.45 12.74 -2.92
C ASP A 32 7.33 11.51 -2.68
N GLU A 33 7.16 10.87 -1.53
CA GLU A 33 7.96 9.71 -1.13
C GLU A 33 7.10 8.71 -0.34
N HIS A 34 7.37 7.43 -0.52
CA HIS A 34 6.68 6.40 0.25
C HIS A 34 7.18 6.41 1.70
N ARG A 35 6.30 6.77 2.64
CA ARG A 35 6.61 6.82 4.07
C ARG A 35 5.96 5.65 4.80
N VAL A 36 6.78 4.80 5.40
CA VAL A 36 6.30 3.71 6.26
C VAL A 36 5.96 4.26 7.65
N GLY A 37 4.86 3.80 8.23
CA GLY A 37 4.49 4.15 9.61
C GLY A 37 3.73 5.47 9.77
N VAL A 38 3.27 6.09 8.68
CA VAL A 38 2.43 7.31 8.73
C VAL A 38 1.14 7.13 9.54
N ALA A 39 0.68 5.89 9.69
CA ALA A 39 -0.51 5.54 10.44
C ALA A 39 -0.28 5.38 11.96
N LYS A 40 0.94 5.55 12.48
CA LYS A 40 1.28 5.29 13.90
C LYS A 40 0.35 5.97 14.90
N ASP A 41 -0.05 7.21 14.61
CA ASP A 41 -0.76 8.08 15.56
C ASP A 41 -2.23 8.35 15.14
N VAL A 42 -2.81 7.48 14.29
CA VAL A 42 -4.23 7.59 13.89
C VAL A 42 -5.16 7.18 15.03
N ASP A 43 -6.46 7.50 14.91
CA ASP A 43 -7.47 7.11 15.91
C ASP A 43 -7.37 5.61 16.21
N PRO A 44 -7.31 5.20 17.49
CA PRO A 44 -7.20 3.78 17.86
C PRO A 44 -8.25 2.86 17.21
N ARG A 45 -9.45 3.38 16.93
CA ARG A 45 -10.51 2.62 16.23
C ARG A 45 -10.16 2.29 14.78
N VAL A 46 -9.38 3.16 14.12
CA VAL A 46 -8.87 2.89 12.78
C VAL A 46 -7.85 1.74 12.85
N MET A 47 -6.93 1.79 13.80
CA MET A 47 -5.94 0.71 14.00
C MET A 47 -6.60 -0.62 14.32
N GLU A 48 -7.60 -0.63 15.22
CA GLU A 48 -8.39 -1.82 15.53
C GLU A 48 -9.11 -2.36 14.28
N GLY A 49 -9.71 -1.48 13.48
CA GLY A 49 -10.34 -1.85 12.21
C GLY A 49 -9.35 -2.47 11.22
N LEU A 50 -8.16 -1.90 11.04
CA LEU A 50 -7.13 -2.45 10.14
C LEU A 50 -6.70 -3.86 10.61
N GLN A 51 -6.49 -4.05 11.91
CA GLN A 51 -6.15 -5.35 12.49
C GLN A 51 -7.29 -6.36 12.30
N ALA A 52 -8.54 -5.95 12.53
CA ALA A 52 -9.69 -6.82 12.36
C ALA A 52 -9.85 -7.27 10.90
N ASN A 53 -9.66 -6.37 9.93
CA ASN A 53 -9.66 -6.73 8.52
C ASN A 53 -8.51 -7.68 8.19
N PHE A 54 -7.27 -7.37 8.60
CA PHE A 54 -6.12 -8.27 8.37
C PHE A 54 -6.37 -9.68 8.89
N VAL A 55 -6.91 -9.82 10.11
CA VAL A 55 -7.25 -11.11 10.71
C VAL A 55 -8.40 -11.79 9.96
N GLY A 56 -9.40 -11.03 9.52
CA GLY A 56 -10.50 -11.52 8.70
C GLY A 56 -10.01 -12.14 7.40
N GLU A 57 -9.28 -11.37 6.60
CA GLU A 57 -8.74 -11.84 5.31
C GLU A 57 -7.81 -13.05 5.50
N CYS A 58 -6.93 -13.02 6.52
CA CYS A 58 -6.06 -14.16 6.83
C CYS A 58 -6.85 -15.42 7.25
N THR A 59 -8.00 -15.24 7.90
CA THR A 59 -8.91 -16.35 8.24
C THR A 59 -9.50 -16.95 6.97
N GLU A 60 -9.92 -16.11 6.02
CA GLU A 60 -10.46 -16.56 4.74
C GLU A 60 -9.43 -17.36 3.93
N VAL A 61 -8.15 -16.95 3.90
CA VAL A 61 -7.07 -17.75 3.30
C VAL A 61 -7.07 -19.19 3.83
N GLY A 62 -7.09 -19.33 5.17
CA GLY A 62 -7.11 -20.64 5.83
C GLY A 62 -8.37 -21.45 5.49
N MET A 63 -9.53 -20.78 5.48
CA MET A 63 -10.82 -21.39 5.15
C MET A 63 -10.84 -21.91 3.71
N TYR A 64 -10.48 -21.08 2.73
CA TYR A 64 -10.48 -21.47 1.32
C TYR A 64 -9.46 -22.58 1.02
N LEU A 65 -8.30 -22.60 1.67
CA LEU A 65 -7.36 -23.73 1.56
C LEU A 65 -7.95 -25.03 2.14
N ALA A 66 -8.70 -24.96 3.24
CA ALA A 66 -9.38 -26.12 3.81
C ALA A 66 -10.51 -26.63 2.88
N MET A 67 -11.30 -25.72 2.32
CA MET A 67 -12.36 -26.02 1.36
C MET A 67 -11.80 -26.62 0.06
N SER A 68 -10.69 -26.08 -0.45
CA SER A 68 -9.95 -26.61 -1.59
C SER A 68 -9.56 -28.09 -1.36
N ARG A 69 -8.95 -28.38 -0.20
CA ARG A 69 -8.59 -29.75 0.19
C ARG A 69 -9.79 -30.68 0.33
N GLN A 70 -10.96 -30.17 0.71
CA GLN A 70 -12.17 -30.96 0.83
C GLN A 70 -12.74 -31.28 -0.56
N ALA A 71 -12.81 -30.29 -1.45
CA ALA A 71 -13.28 -30.46 -2.83
C ALA A 71 -12.45 -31.50 -3.60
N ASP A 72 -11.12 -31.50 -3.43
CA ASP A 72 -10.23 -32.53 -4.01
C ASP A 72 -10.60 -33.95 -3.55
N ARG A 73 -10.92 -34.14 -2.26
CA ARG A 73 -11.29 -35.46 -1.71
C ARG A 73 -12.64 -35.95 -2.22
N GLU A 74 -13.54 -35.03 -2.54
CA GLU A 74 -14.85 -35.32 -3.10
C GLU A 74 -14.81 -35.56 -4.62
N GLY A 75 -13.65 -35.32 -5.25
CA GLY A 75 -13.45 -35.54 -6.68
C GLY A 75 -13.86 -34.35 -7.55
N PHE A 76 -13.84 -33.12 -7.00
CA PHE A 76 -14.13 -31.88 -7.71
C PHE A 76 -12.86 -31.02 -7.92
N PRO A 77 -11.95 -31.40 -8.84
CA PRO A 77 -10.66 -30.75 -8.99
C PRO A 77 -10.76 -29.28 -9.47
N GLU A 78 -11.74 -28.94 -10.31
CA GLU A 78 -11.95 -27.57 -10.77
C GLU A 78 -12.39 -26.65 -9.62
N VAL A 79 -13.21 -27.17 -8.69
CA VAL A 79 -13.65 -26.44 -7.50
C VAL A 79 -12.49 -26.27 -6.52
N ALA A 80 -11.67 -27.29 -6.35
CA ALA A 80 -10.49 -27.22 -5.50
C ALA A 80 -9.50 -26.16 -5.99
N GLU A 81 -9.23 -26.09 -7.30
CA GLU A 81 -8.37 -25.07 -7.90
C GLU A 81 -8.98 -23.67 -7.77
N ALA A 82 -10.30 -23.53 -7.94
CA ALA A 82 -10.97 -22.25 -7.74
C ALA A 82 -10.78 -21.73 -6.30
N TYR A 83 -11.03 -22.56 -5.28
CA TYR A 83 -10.80 -22.18 -3.89
C TYR A 83 -9.34 -21.84 -3.60
N LYS A 84 -8.39 -22.53 -4.22
CA LYS A 84 -6.97 -22.23 -4.05
C LYS A 84 -6.61 -20.85 -4.61
N ARG A 85 -7.19 -20.43 -5.74
CA ARG A 85 -6.99 -19.09 -6.31
C ARG A 85 -7.61 -18.01 -5.43
N ILE A 86 -8.84 -18.24 -4.94
CA ILE A 86 -9.50 -17.30 -4.01
C ILE A 86 -8.64 -17.13 -2.75
N ALA A 87 -8.06 -18.21 -2.21
CA ALA A 87 -7.14 -18.10 -1.07
C ALA A 87 -5.91 -17.19 -1.35
N PHE A 88 -5.40 -17.13 -2.59
CA PHE A 88 -4.32 -16.22 -2.95
C PHE A 88 -4.81 -14.77 -3.14
N GLU A 89 -6.06 -14.58 -3.61
CA GLU A 89 -6.69 -13.27 -3.67
C GLU A 89 -6.89 -12.69 -2.27
N GLU A 90 -7.40 -13.48 -1.31
CA GLU A 90 -7.54 -13.02 0.08
C GLU A 90 -6.18 -12.79 0.76
N ALA A 91 -5.14 -13.53 0.38
CA ALA A 91 -3.78 -13.26 0.86
C ALA A 91 -3.25 -11.90 0.36
N GLU A 92 -3.63 -11.51 -0.87
CA GLU A 92 -3.33 -10.19 -1.42
C GLU A 92 -4.13 -9.09 -0.72
N HIS A 93 -5.41 -9.34 -0.40
CA HIS A 93 -6.21 -8.43 0.42
C HIS A 93 -5.61 -8.24 1.81
N ALA A 94 -5.22 -9.31 2.49
CA ALA A 94 -4.55 -9.25 3.79
C ALA A 94 -3.26 -8.39 3.72
N ALA A 95 -2.44 -8.56 2.68
CA ALA A 95 -1.19 -7.82 2.51
C ALA A 95 -1.40 -6.30 2.41
N LYS A 96 -2.58 -5.83 1.98
CA LYS A 96 -2.91 -4.39 1.93
C LYS A 96 -3.22 -3.79 3.29
N PHE A 97 -3.59 -4.61 4.28
CA PHE A 97 -3.90 -4.16 5.65
C PHE A 97 -2.70 -4.27 6.61
N ALA A 98 -1.63 -4.96 6.20
CA ALA A 98 -0.43 -5.23 7.01
C ALA A 98 0.51 -4.02 7.15
#